data_AF-A0A667GXL0-F1
#
_entry.id   AF-A0A667GXL0-F1
#
_cell.length_a   1.000
_cell.length_b   1.000
_cell.length_c   1.000
_cell.angle_alpha   90.00
_cell.angle_beta   90.00
_cell.angle_gamma   90.00
#
_symmetry.space_group_name_H-M   'P 1'
#
loop_
_entity.id
_entity.type
_entity.pdbx_description
1 polymer ?
#
loop_
_entity_poly.entity_id
_entity_poly.type
_entity_poly.pdbx_seq_one_letter_code
_entity_poly.pdbx_strand_id
1 'polypeptide(L)'
;MLSIRPSGGVRGAQRLRASRGPGRPAHARRLRWVVGGLGALRMLAEGLWGESGSPRGVGAGVWGLRSDAAGGFAALADCSGRERGRRPWATQGPCAVRRRQLDADKYENDPELEKIRKERNYSWMDIITICKDKLPDYEEKIKMFYKEHLHLDDEIRYILDGSGYFDVRDKEDKWIRIFMEKGDMITLPAGIYHRFTLDEKNYVKAMRLFVGEPVWTAYNRPADHFEVRGQYVEFLVQTE
;
A
#
# COMPACT_ATOMS: atom_id res chain seq x y z
N MET A 1 38.20 -52.13 -43.54
CA MET A 1 38.83 -52.42 -42.24
C MET A 1 37.86 -52.00 -41.13
N LEU A 2 37.80 -52.83 -40.08
CA LEU A 2 36.85 -52.94 -38.96
C LEU A 2 36.38 -51.59 -38.37
N SER A 3 35.11 -51.33 -38.01
CA SER A 3 34.07 -52.07 -37.26
C SER A 3 34.18 -51.97 -35.73
N ILE A 4 33.00 -51.81 -35.12
CA ILE A 4 32.53 -52.26 -33.78
C ILE A 4 32.16 -51.14 -32.76
N ARG A 5 30.85 -51.07 -32.44
CA ARG A 5 30.22 -50.43 -31.27
C ARG A 5 30.26 -51.38 -30.02
N PRO A 6 29.38 -51.30 -29.00
CA PRO A 6 29.70 -50.98 -27.60
C PRO A 6 29.52 -52.18 -26.63
N SER A 7 29.88 -52.01 -25.36
CA SER A 7 29.45 -52.85 -24.22
C SER A 7 29.76 -52.11 -22.91
N GLY A 8 29.01 -52.16 -21.81
CA GLY A 8 27.82 -52.91 -21.45
C GLY A 8 27.76 -53.03 -19.92
N GLY A 9 26.63 -52.65 -19.31
CA GLY A 9 26.07 -53.25 -18.09
C GLY A 9 26.74 -52.97 -16.72
N VAL A 10 26.15 -53.21 -15.55
CA VAL A 10 24.83 -53.72 -15.07
C VAL A 10 24.85 -53.58 -13.52
N ARG A 11 23.66 -53.52 -12.86
CA ARG A 11 23.33 -53.80 -11.43
C ARG A 11 23.74 -52.73 -10.38
N GLY A 12 22.93 -52.38 -9.36
CA GLY A 12 21.71 -53.00 -8.83
C GLY A 12 20.94 -52.09 -7.87
N ALA A 13 19.69 -52.49 -7.62
CA ALA A 13 18.72 -51.87 -6.72
C ALA A 13 18.90 -52.36 -5.27
N GLN A 14 18.48 -51.56 -4.29
CA GLN A 14 17.68 -52.07 -3.17
C GLN A 14 16.90 -50.96 -2.45
N ARG A 15 15.58 -51.19 -2.36
CA ARG A 15 14.63 -50.49 -1.49
C ARG A 15 14.79 -50.98 -0.06
N LEU A 16 14.62 -50.11 0.92
CA LEU A 16 14.15 -50.50 2.24
C LEU A 16 12.91 -49.66 2.60
N ARG A 17 11.77 -50.35 2.73
CA ARG A 17 10.60 -49.94 3.50
C ARG A 17 10.81 -50.48 4.92
N ALA A 18 10.38 -49.73 5.93
CA ALA A 18 10.05 -50.28 7.24
C ALA A 18 8.69 -49.73 7.70
N SER A 19 7.93 -50.61 8.35
CA SER A 19 6.52 -50.59 8.66
C SER A 19 6.19 -50.01 10.05
N ARG A 20 4.88 -49.88 10.31
CA ARG A 20 4.18 -49.19 11.41
C ARG A 20 4.21 -49.87 12.80
N GLY A 21 4.14 -49.03 13.84
CA GLY A 21 3.28 -49.14 15.05
C GLY A 21 3.92 -49.68 16.35
N PRO A 22 3.31 -49.53 17.56
CA PRO A 22 2.16 -48.69 17.99
C PRO A 22 2.40 -47.90 19.33
N GLY A 23 1.40 -47.11 19.79
CA GLY A 23 1.09 -46.94 21.23
C GLY A 23 1.47 -45.64 21.96
N ARG A 24 0.44 -44.87 22.38
CA ARG A 24 0.39 -43.76 23.37
C ARG A 24 0.55 -44.30 24.83
N PRO A 25 0.78 -43.51 25.92
CA PRO A 25 0.01 -42.30 26.30
C PRO A 25 0.75 -41.17 27.07
N ALA A 26 -0.08 -40.21 27.50
CA ALA A 26 0.17 -38.85 27.98
C ALA A 26 0.91 -38.70 29.32
N HIS A 27 1.52 -37.53 29.53
CA HIS A 27 1.54 -36.86 30.83
C HIS A 27 1.68 -35.33 30.68
N ALA A 28 0.66 -34.62 31.15
CA ALA A 28 0.71 -33.21 31.50
C ALA A 28 1.53 -33.02 32.78
N ARG A 29 2.42 -32.02 32.85
CA ARG A 29 2.90 -31.46 34.13
C ARG A 29 3.15 -29.95 34.04
N ARG A 30 2.29 -29.24 34.76
CA ARG A 30 2.53 -28.16 35.73
C ARG A 30 3.23 -26.86 35.29
N LEU A 31 2.38 -25.83 35.32
CA LEU A 31 2.65 -24.43 35.69
C LEU A 31 3.74 -24.26 36.75
N ARG A 32 4.61 -23.26 36.54
CA ARG A 32 5.27 -22.53 37.62
C ARG A 32 5.19 -21.04 37.31
N TRP A 33 4.40 -20.33 38.12
CA TRP A 33 4.40 -18.88 38.21
C TRP A 33 5.55 -18.46 39.12
N VAL A 34 6.31 -17.44 38.72
CA VAL A 34 7.12 -16.64 39.63
C VAL A 34 6.41 -15.29 39.79
N VAL A 35 6.26 -14.91 41.04
CA VAL A 35 5.56 -13.71 41.53
C VAL A 35 6.56 -12.56 41.64
N GLY A 36 6.08 -11.36 41.34
CA GLY A 36 6.67 -10.06 41.71
C GLY A 36 6.65 -9.11 40.52
N GLY A 37 5.97 -7.98 40.50
CA GLY A 37 5.19 -7.24 41.49
C GLY A 37 5.07 -5.79 40.98
N LEU A 38 3.92 -5.14 41.22
CA LEU A 38 3.61 -3.71 41.01
C LEU A 38 3.47 -3.26 39.53
N GLY A 39 2.35 -2.74 39.03
CA GLY A 39 1.09 -2.34 39.66
C GLY A 39 -0.03 -2.30 38.62
N ALA A 40 -1.22 -2.66 39.06
CA ALA A 40 -2.45 -2.64 38.28
C ALA A 40 -3.12 -1.27 38.36
N LEU A 41 -3.68 -0.82 37.24
CA LEU A 41 -5.00 -0.20 37.25
C LEU A 41 -5.75 -0.71 36.01
N ARG A 42 -6.50 -1.79 36.21
CA ARG A 42 -7.48 -2.31 35.25
C ARG A 42 -8.84 -2.03 35.86
N MET A 43 -9.59 -1.12 35.23
CA MET A 43 -10.99 -0.89 35.56
C MET A 43 -11.80 -2.15 35.19
N LEU A 44 -12.62 -2.58 36.14
CA LEU A 44 -13.52 -3.72 36.06
C LEU A 44 -14.68 -3.42 35.10
N ALA A 45 -14.95 -4.36 34.20
CA ALA A 45 -16.22 -4.48 33.51
C ALA A 45 -17.08 -5.48 34.29
N GLU A 46 -18.22 -5.04 34.80
CA GLU A 46 -19.32 -5.92 35.20
C GLU A 46 -20.38 -5.85 34.10
N GLY A 47 -20.76 -7.02 33.60
CA GLY A 47 -21.79 -7.17 32.58
C GLY A 47 -23.18 -7.27 33.19
N LEU A 48 -24.17 -6.81 32.45
CA LEU A 48 -25.54 -7.30 32.55
C LEU A 48 -26.06 -7.54 31.14
N TRP A 49 -26.51 -8.77 30.92
CA TRP A 49 -27.25 -9.20 29.75
C TRP A 49 -28.65 -8.58 29.80
N GLY A 50 -29.06 -7.94 28.70
CA GLY A 50 -30.41 -7.47 28.46
C GLY A 50 -30.70 -7.55 26.97
N GLU A 51 -31.75 -8.28 26.61
CA GLU A 51 -32.17 -8.55 25.24
C GLU A 51 -32.63 -7.31 24.46
N SER A 52 -32.54 -7.44 23.13
CA SER A 52 -33.28 -6.71 22.10
C SER A 52 -32.98 -5.22 21.91
N GLY A 53 -32.39 -4.90 20.76
CA GLY A 53 -32.26 -3.53 20.26
C GLY A 53 -31.06 -3.39 19.34
N SER A 54 -31.31 -3.33 18.03
CA SER A 54 -30.32 -2.91 17.05
C SER A 54 -30.13 -1.39 17.15
N PRO A 55 -28.89 -0.89 17.19
CA PRO A 55 -28.58 0.38 16.56
C PRO A 55 -27.53 0.19 15.48
N ARG A 56 -27.84 0.75 14.31
CA ARG A 56 -26.87 1.02 13.24
C ARG A 56 -25.74 1.87 13.82
N GLY A 57 -24.59 1.24 14.05
CA GLY A 57 -23.38 1.88 14.53
C GLY A 57 -22.43 2.18 13.37
N VAL A 58 -22.12 3.47 13.20
CA VAL A 58 -21.05 3.98 12.35
C VAL A 58 -19.74 3.35 12.82
N GLY A 59 -19.02 2.67 11.92
CA GLY A 59 -17.75 2.01 12.26
C GLY A 59 -16.70 3.05 12.64
N ALA A 60 -16.39 3.15 13.94
CA ALA A 60 -15.23 3.85 14.42
C ALA A 60 -13.97 3.09 13.95
N GLY A 61 -13.26 3.64 12.98
CA GLY A 61 -11.96 3.12 12.54
C GLY A 61 -10.97 3.13 13.71
N VAL A 62 -10.32 2.00 13.94
CA VAL A 62 -9.25 1.89 14.94
C VAL A 62 -7.95 2.37 14.30
N TRP A 63 -7.49 3.56 14.70
CA TRP A 63 -6.22 4.13 14.24
C TRP A 63 -5.06 3.50 15.01
N GLY A 64 -4.38 2.55 14.38
CA GLY A 64 -3.16 1.95 14.92
C GLY A 64 -1.94 2.81 14.60
N LEU A 65 -1.21 3.29 15.61
CA LEU A 65 0.12 3.85 15.43
C LEU A 65 1.13 2.71 15.24
N ARG A 66 1.86 2.71 14.11
CA ARG A 66 3.06 1.89 13.94
C ARG A 66 4.25 2.80 13.61
N SER A 67 5.40 2.47 14.19
CA SER A 67 6.66 3.18 13.97
C SER A 67 7.34 2.63 12.72
N ASP A 68 7.85 3.52 11.88
CA ASP A 68 8.66 3.17 10.72
C ASP A 68 10.15 3.17 11.03
N ALA A 69 10.93 2.47 10.20
CA ALA A 69 12.40 2.43 10.22
C ALA A 69 13.09 3.80 10.06
N ALA A 70 12.35 4.86 9.71
CA ALA A 70 12.83 6.24 9.59
C ALA A 70 12.50 7.14 10.81
N GLY A 71 11.96 6.57 11.90
CA GLY A 71 11.76 7.29 13.17
C GLY A 71 10.62 8.32 13.22
N GLY A 72 9.77 8.39 12.18
CA GLY A 72 8.56 9.21 12.17
C GLY A 72 7.31 8.43 12.59
N PHE A 73 6.45 9.04 13.41
CA PHE A 73 5.09 8.55 13.66
C PHE A 73 4.17 9.11 12.57
N ALA A 74 3.59 8.26 11.73
CA ALA A 74 2.53 8.61 10.79
C ALA A 74 1.23 7.92 11.20
N ALA A 75 0.09 8.60 11.02
CA ALA A 75 -1.20 7.93 11.14
C ALA A 75 -1.37 6.99 9.94
N LEU A 76 -1.57 5.70 10.21
CA LEU A 76 -1.94 4.74 9.18
C LEU A 76 -3.44 4.90 8.91
N ALA A 77 -3.80 5.30 7.70
CA ALA A 77 -5.17 5.14 7.24
C ALA A 77 -5.42 3.65 6.96
N ASP A 78 -6.19 2.99 7.83
CA ASP A 78 -6.63 1.62 7.60
C ASP A 78 -7.55 1.57 6.36
N CYS A 79 -6.97 1.16 5.24
CA CYS A 79 -7.68 0.94 3.99
C CYS A 79 -8.13 -0.52 3.81
N SER A 80 -8.18 -1.33 4.87
CA SER A 80 -8.51 -2.76 4.79
C SER A 80 -9.97 -3.09 4.45
N GLY A 81 -10.82 -2.07 4.22
CA GLY A 81 -12.18 -2.21 3.69
C GLY A 81 -12.20 -2.75 2.26
N ARG A 82 -11.92 -4.05 2.11
CA ARG A 82 -11.78 -4.78 0.86
C ARG A 82 -13.16 -5.19 0.33
N GLU A 83 -13.85 -4.27 -0.34
CA GLU A 83 -15.05 -4.60 -1.12
C GLU A 83 -14.83 -4.34 -2.61
N ARG A 84 -14.78 -5.44 -3.38
CA ARG A 84 -14.75 -5.43 -4.84
C ARG A 84 -16.15 -5.10 -5.37
N GLY A 85 -16.34 -3.91 -5.93
CA GLY A 85 -17.53 -3.58 -6.71
C GLY A 85 -17.91 -2.11 -6.67
N ARG A 86 -18.11 -1.53 -7.87
CA ARG A 86 -18.82 -0.26 -8.17
C ARG A 86 -19.01 0.69 -6.98
N ARG A 87 -17.98 1.48 -6.65
CA ARG A 87 -18.17 2.71 -5.86
C ARG A 87 -17.75 3.93 -6.68
N PRO A 88 -18.38 5.10 -6.47
CA PRO A 88 -17.81 6.40 -6.84
C PRO A 88 -16.41 6.56 -6.24
N TRP A 89 -15.62 7.50 -6.76
CA TRP A 89 -14.32 7.87 -6.17
C TRP A 89 -14.43 7.96 -4.65
N ALA A 90 -13.68 7.13 -3.91
CA ALA A 90 -13.59 7.28 -2.48
C ALA A 90 -12.61 8.42 -2.22
N THR A 91 -13.12 9.58 -1.79
CA THR A 91 -12.27 10.63 -1.20
C THR A 91 -11.76 10.06 0.12
N GLN A 92 -10.45 9.87 0.24
CA GLN A 92 -9.87 9.38 1.47
C GLN A 92 -9.71 10.54 2.46
N GLY A 93 -10.63 10.62 3.42
CA GLY A 93 -10.49 11.46 4.61
C GLY A 93 -10.23 12.95 4.32
N PRO A 94 -9.54 13.66 5.22
CA PRO A 94 -9.43 15.12 5.22
C PRO A 94 -8.48 15.70 4.15
N CYS A 95 -7.94 14.90 3.21
CA CYS A 95 -6.80 15.29 2.38
C CYS A 95 -7.07 15.42 0.87
N ALA A 96 -8.34 15.42 0.43
CA ALA A 96 -8.76 15.59 -0.98
C ALA A 96 -8.24 14.51 -1.98
N VAL A 97 -7.48 13.52 -1.49
CA VAL A 97 -6.94 12.42 -2.29
C VAL A 97 -8.06 11.51 -2.76
N ARG A 98 -7.99 11.11 -4.04
CA ARG A 98 -8.95 10.19 -4.65
C ARG A 98 -8.28 8.86 -4.96
N ARG A 99 -8.94 7.76 -4.61
CA ARG A 99 -8.50 6.39 -4.94
C ARG A 99 -9.58 5.61 -5.69
N ARG A 100 -9.15 4.75 -6.61
CA ARG A 100 -9.99 3.78 -7.30
C ARG A 100 -9.25 2.44 -7.45
N GLN A 101 -9.97 1.34 -7.38
CA GLN A 101 -9.42 0.01 -7.61
C GLN A 101 -9.86 -0.51 -8.98
N LEU A 102 -8.91 -1.08 -9.73
CA LEU A 102 -9.06 -1.59 -11.08
C LEU A 102 -8.38 -2.95 -11.22
N ASP A 103 -8.64 -3.63 -12.34
CA ASP A 103 -7.99 -4.89 -12.69
C ASP A 103 -6.66 -4.59 -13.41
N ALA A 104 -5.56 -4.62 -12.65
CA ALA A 104 -4.23 -4.34 -13.16
C ALA A 104 -3.75 -5.35 -14.21
N ASP A 105 -4.33 -6.54 -14.32
CA ASP A 105 -3.96 -7.49 -15.37
C ASP A 105 -4.50 -7.08 -16.75
N LYS A 106 -5.47 -6.16 -16.79
CA LYS A 106 -6.11 -5.69 -18.02
C LYS A 106 -5.66 -4.30 -18.47
N TYR A 107 -4.65 -3.71 -17.83
CA TYR A 107 -4.31 -2.29 -18.00
C TYR A 107 -4.08 -1.83 -19.46
N GLU A 108 -3.70 -2.73 -20.36
CA GLU A 108 -3.49 -2.43 -21.79
C GLU A 108 -4.80 -2.22 -22.56
N ASN A 109 -5.90 -2.89 -22.16
CA ASN A 109 -7.18 -2.89 -22.86
C ASN A 109 -8.38 -2.86 -21.89
N ASP A 110 -8.27 -2.15 -20.77
CA ASP A 110 -9.34 -2.07 -19.76
C ASP A 110 -10.36 -0.95 -20.11
N PRO A 111 -11.64 -1.30 -20.41
CA PRO A 111 -12.67 -0.30 -20.68
C PRO A 111 -12.95 0.64 -19.50
N GLU A 112 -12.75 0.18 -18.26
CA GLU A 112 -12.96 1.00 -17.07
C GLU A 112 -11.85 2.06 -16.92
N LEU A 113 -10.60 1.69 -17.20
CA LEU A 113 -9.49 2.64 -17.27
C LEU A 113 -9.73 3.68 -18.36
N GLU A 114 -10.12 3.25 -19.56
CA GLU A 114 -10.41 4.14 -20.68
C GLU A 114 -11.54 5.13 -20.36
N LYS A 115 -12.57 4.67 -19.64
CA LYS A 115 -13.66 5.53 -19.16
C LYS A 115 -13.15 6.61 -18.19
N ILE A 116 -12.30 6.24 -17.23
CA ILE A 116 -11.68 7.22 -16.29
C ILE A 116 -10.86 8.25 -17.07
N ARG A 117 -10.05 7.78 -18.01
CA ARG A 117 -9.18 8.64 -18.80
C ARG A 117 -10.00 9.66 -19.59
N LYS A 118 -11.12 9.26 -20.18
CA LYS A 118 -12.05 10.16 -20.89
C LYS A 118 -12.74 11.14 -19.95
N GLU A 119 -13.27 10.67 -18.83
CA GLU A 119 -13.96 11.51 -17.84
C GLU A 119 -13.05 12.57 -17.20
N ARG A 120 -11.76 12.25 -17.03
CA ARG A 120 -10.78 13.12 -16.36
C ARG A 120 -9.78 13.77 -17.32
N ASN A 121 -9.93 13.53 -18.62
CA ASN A 121 -9.03 14.02 -19.67
C ASN A 121 -7.55 13.61 -19.47
N TYR A 122 -7.30 12.36 -19.04
CA TYR A 122 -5.95 11.81 -18.95
C TYR A 122 -5.43 11.38 -20.33
N SER A 123 -4.98 12.36 -21.10
CA SER A 123 -4.55 12.19 -22.50
C SER A 123 -3.18 11.53 -22.63
N TRP A 124 -2.31 11.62 -21.62
CA TRP A 124 -0.96 11.06 -21.66
C TRP A 124 -0.76 9.96 -20.63
N MET A 125 0.01 8.93 -20.98
CA MET A 125 0.42 7.88 -20.06
C MET A 125 1.78 7.29 -20.42
N ASP A 126 2.51 6.83 -19.40
CA ASP A 126 3.65 5.93 -19.56
C ASP A 126 3.75 4.92 -18.41
N ILE A 127 4.73 4.04 -18.48
CA ILE A 127 4.99 3.03 -17.47
C ILE A 127 6.39 3.24 -16.91
N ILE A 128 6.47 3.38 -15.59
CA ILE A 128 7.73 3.40 -14.86
C ILE A 128 7.87 2.13 -14.02
N THR A 129 9.08 1.57 -14.00
CA THR A 129 9.43 0.48 -13.08
C THR A 129 10.51 0.99 -12.13
N ILE A 130 10.16 1.07 -10.85
CA ILE A 130 11.08 1.49 -9.80
C ILE A 130 11.61 0.22 -9.14
N CYS A 131 12.85 -0.10 -9.50
CA CYS A 131 13.61 -1.24 -9.01
C CYS A 131 15.09 -0.88 -9.13
N LYS A 132 15.90 -1.29 -8.14
CA LYS A 132 17.32 -0.96 -8.08
C LYS A 132 18.08 -1.29 -9.37
N ASP A 133 17.72 -2.40 -10.01
CA ASP A 133 18.42 -2.89 -11.20
C ASP A 133 17.89 -2.31 -12.52
N LYS A 134 16.66 -1.77 -12.53
CA LYS A 134 15.96 -1.36 -13.76
C LYS A 134 15.83 0.15 -13.93
N LEU A 135 15.90 0.92 -12.84
CA LEU A 135 15.72 2.36 -12.86
C LEU A 135 17.08 3.06 -12.96
N PRO A 136 17.37 3.83 -14.03
CA PRO A 136 18.55 4.68 -14.09
C PRO A 136 18.51 5.73 -12.98
N ASP A 137 19.66 5.98 -12.35
CA ASP A 137 19.82 6.93 -11.23
C ASP A 137 18.89 6.62 -10.04
N TYR A 138 18.68 5.33 -9.77
CA TYR A 138 17.77 4.82 -8.74
C TYR A 138 17.93 5.56 -7.39
N GLU A 139 19.16 5.63 -6.87
CA GLU A 139 19.43 6.20 -5.55
C GLU A 139 19.09 7.71 -5.47
N GLU A 140 19.31 8.45 -6.55
CA GLU A 140 18.96 9.88 -6.61
C GLU A 140 17.46 10.08 -6.77
N LYS A 141 16.82 9.28 -7.62
CA LYS A 141 15.37 9.34 -7.85
C LYS A 141 14.57 8.97 -6.60
N ILE A 142 14.96 7.93 -5.88
CA ILE A 142 14.29 7.55 -4.62
C ILE A 142 14.41 8.67 -3.58
N LYS A 143 15.59 9.31 -3.47
CA LYS A 143 15.77 10.47 -2.58
C LYS A 143 14.89 11.65 -2.99
N MET A 144 14.79 11.92 -4.29
CA MET A 144 13.92 12.97 -4.83
C MET A 144 12.44 12.69 -4.53
N PHE A 145 11.97 11.47 -4.78
CA PHE A 145 10.60 11.06 -4.50
C PHE A 145 10.23 11.12 -3.02
N TYR A 146 11.19 10.82 -2.12
CA TYR A 146 10.95 10.82 -0.69
C TYR A 146 11.02 12.21 -0.05
N LYS A 147 11.71 13.16 -0.68
CA LYS A 147 11.74 14.54 -0.20
C LYS A 147 10.34 15.13 -0.33
N GLU A 148 9.83 15.77 0.72
CA GLU A 148 8.48 16.38 0.69
C GLU A 148 8.41 17.47 -0.39
N HIS A 149 7.45 17.32 -1.31
CA HIS A 149 7.28 18.20 -2.46
C HIS A 149 5.80 18.36 -2.84
N LEU A 150 5.55 19.29 -3.76
CA LEU A 150 4.27 19.44 -4.47
C LEU A 150 4.51 19.50 -5.98
N HIS A 151 3.41 19.32 -6.72
CA HIS A 151 3.33 19.52 -8.17
C HIS A 151 2.29 20.59 -8.50
N LEU A 152 2.46 21.23 -9.66
CA LEU A 152 1.49 22.22 -10.17
C LEU A 152 0.31 21.57 -10.90
N ASP A 153 0.44 20.29 -11.24
CA ASP A 153 -0.58 19.45 -11.84
C ASP A 153 -0.90 18.27 -10.92
N ASP A 154 -2.01 17.59 -11.18
CA ASP A 154 -2.38 16.37 -10.46
C ASP A 154 -1.35 15.27 -10.68
N GLU A 155 -0.93 14.61 -9.59
CA GLU A 155 -0.10 13.41 -9.65
C GLU A 155 -0.99 12.17 -9.67
N ILE A 156 -1.10 11.53 -10.84
CA ILE A 156 -1.88 10.29 -11.00
C ILE A 156 -0.96 9.09 -11.17
N ARG A 157 -1.22 8.04 -10.37
CA ARG A 157 -0.45 6.78 -10.37
C ARG A 157 -1.39 5.60 -10.31
N TYR A 158 -1.17 4.63 -11.19
CA TYR A 158 -1.88 3.35 -11.20
C TYR A 158 -0.89 2.20 -11.04
N ILE A 159 -0.97 1.46 -9.94
CA ILE A 159 -0.03 0.39 -9.61
C ILE A 159 -0.37 -0.87 -10.40
N LEU A 160 0.53 -1.24 -11.30
CA LEU A 160 0.40 -2.41 -12.16
C LEU A 160 0.98 -3.67 -11.49
N ASP A 161 2.02 -3.49 -10.67
CA ASP A 161 2.69 -4.56 -9.93
C ASP A 161 3.49 -4.00 -8.75
N GLY A 162 3.78 -4.83 -7.76
CA GLY A 162 4.49 -4.42 -6.54
C GLY A 162 3.64 -3.55 -5.60
N SER A 163 4.32 -2.74 -4.77
CA SER A 163 3.67 -1.91 -3.76
C SER A 163 4.56 -0.76 -3.28
N GLY A 164 3.95 0.23 -2.62
CA GLY A 164 4.65 1.38 -2.04
C GLY A 164 3.74 2.26 -1.20
N TYR A 165 4.29 3.34 -0.67
CA TYR A 165 3.60 4.30 0.18
C TYR A 165 3.62 5.70 -0.42
N PHE A 166 2.45 6.33 -0.43
CA PHE A 166 2.34 7.78 -0.57
C PHE A 166 2.04 8.37 0.79
N ASP A 167 2.91 9.24 1.27
CA ASP A 167 2.64 10.03 2.47
C ASP A 167 2.12 11.39 2.02
N VAL A 168 1.01 11.83 2.61
CA VAL A 168 0.38 13.14 2.31
C VAL A 168 0.13 13.91 3.60
N ARG A 169 0.09 15.23 3.52
CA ARG A 169 -0.31 16.09 4.65
C ARG A 169 -1.83 16.17 4.77
N ASP A 170 -2.35 16.06 5.99
CA ASP A 170 -3.74 16.38 6.30
C ASP A 170 -3.94 17.90 6.55
N LYS A 171 -5.17 18.30 6.94
CA LYS A 171 -5.50 19.70 7.24
C LYS A 171 -4.69 20.28 8.40
N GLU A 172 -4.22 19.44 9.32
CA GLU A 172 -3.41 19.81 10.48
C GLU A 172 -1.90 19.66 10.21
N ASP A 173 -1.53 19.48 8.94
CA ASP A 173 -0.16 19.26 8.49
C ASP A 173 0.50 18.01 9.10
N LYS A 174 -0.28 16.99 9.46
CA LYS A 174 0.20 15.69 9.93
C LYS A 174 0.33 14.72 8.76
N TRP A 175 1.29 13.79 8.87
CA TRP A 175 1.49 12.75 7.86
C TRP A 175 0.42 11.66 7.96
N ILE A 176 -0.29 11.46 6.84
CA ILE A 176 -1.11 10.28 6.57
C ILE A 176 -0.36 9.41 5.59
N ARG A 177 -0.13 8.15 5.96
CA ARG A 177 0.46 7.15 5.07
C ARG A 177 -0.62 6.36 4.34
N ILE A 178 -0.53 6.34 3.01
CA ILE A 178 -1.43 5.59 2.12
C ILE A 178 -0.65 4.44 1.50
N PHE A 179 -1.03 3.21 1.83
CA PHE A 179 -0.49 2.01 1.19
C PHE A 179 -1.18 1.75 -0.15
N MET A 180 -0.35 1.56 -1.18
CA MET A 180 -0.77 1.31 -2.55
C MET A 180 -0.20 -0.03 -3.02
N GLU A 181 -1.07 -0.90 -3.51
CA GLU A 181 -0.72 -2.21 -4.07
C GLU A 181 -1.30 -2.38 -5.48
N LYS A 182 -0.94 -3.49 -6.15
CA LYS A 182 -1.44 -3.83 -7.48
C LYS A 182 -2.95 -3.65 -7.60
N GLY A 183 -3.38 -2.90 -8.62
CA GLY A 183 -4.78 -2.58 -8.89
C GLY A 183 -5.23 -1.25 -8.30
N ASP A 184 -4.43 -0.60 -7.46
CA ASP A 184 -4.77 0.70 -6.91
C ASP A 184 -4.36 1.85 -7.84
N MET A 185 -5.31 2.73 -8.11
CA MET A 185 -5.12 4.01 -8.78
C MET A 185 -5.36 5.15 -7.79
N ILE A 186 -4.44 6.10 -7.71
CA ILE A 186 -4.50 7.28 -6.85
C ILE A 186 -4.33 8.55 -7.68
N THR A 187 -5.05 9.59 -7.28
CA THR A 187 -4.86 10.96 -7.77
C THR A 187 -4.59 11.86 -6.57
N LEU A 188 -3.37 12.39 -6.53
CA LEU A 188 -2.97 13.43 -5.60
C LEU A 188 -3.24 14.79 -6.28
N PRO A 189 -4.10 15.64 -5.70
CA PRO A 189 -4.45 16.90 -6.32
C PRO A 189 -3.26 17.86 -6.38
N ALA A 190 -3.20 18.69 -7.40
CA ALA A 190 -2.20 19.74 -7.51
C ALA A 190 -2.13 20.60 -6.23
N GLY A 191 -0.90 20.97 -5.82
CA GLY A 191 -0.68 21.76 -4.59
C GLY A 191 -0.67 20.98 -3.27
N ILE A 192 -0.96 19.67 -3.25
CA ILE A 192 -0.80 18.84 -2.05
C ILE A 192 0.68 18.56 -1.75
N TYR A 193 1.10 18.73 -0.49
CA TYR A 193 2.39 18.24 -0.04
C TYR A 193 2.35 16.73 0.14
N HIS A 194 3.26 16.05 -0.55
CA HIS A 194 3.36 14.61 -0.53
C HIS A 194 4.79 14.12 -0.74
N ARG A 195 4.99 12.82 -0.55
CA ARG A 195 6.20 12.10 -0.91
C ARG A 195 5.88 10.64 -1.20
N PHE A 196 6.76 9.98 -1.92
CA PHE A 196 6.65 8.56 -2.24
C PHE A 196 7.86 7.78 -1.71
N THR A 197 7.61 6.59 -1.17
CA THR A 197 8.65 5.60 -0.86
C THR A 197 8.20 4.20 -1.25
N LEU A 198 9.17 3.37 -1.62
CA LEU A 198 8.96 1.92 -1.69
C LEU A 198 8.69 1.36 -0.29
N ASP A 199 8.00 0.22 -0.26
CA ASP A 199 7.91 -0.61 0.94
C ASP A 199 9.12 -1.56 1.04
N GLU A 200 9.09 -2.47 2.02
CA GLU A 200 10.17 -3.43 2.26
C GLU A 200 10.45 -4.38 1.07
N LYS A 201 9.53 -4.50 0.09
CA LYS A 201 9.73 -5.30 -1.12
C LYS A 201 10.58 -4.59 -2.17
N ASN A 202 10.82 -3.29 -2.02
CA ASN A 202 11.70 -2.49 -2.87
C ASN A 202 11.38 -2.56 -4.38
N TYR A 203 10.09 -2.71 -4.73
CA TYR A 203 9.67 -2.84 -6.11
C TYR A 203 8.25 -2.29 -6.35
N VAL A 204 8.12 -1.44 -7.37
CA VAL A 204 6.82 -1.06 -7.92
C VAL A 204 6.89 -0.87 -9.44
N LYS A 205 5.86 -1.32 -10.15
CA LYS A 205 5.58 -0.97 -11.55
C LYS A 205 4.32 -0.13 -11.57
N ALA A 206 4.42 1.10 -12.03
CA ALA A 206 3.30 2.03 -12.04
C ALA A 206 3.09 2.61 -13.44
N MET A 207 1.83 2.74 -13.85
CA MET A 207 1.42 3.62 -14.93
C MET A 207 1.26 5.02 -14.37
N ARG A 208 1.87 6.01 -15.03
CA ARG A 208 1.70 7.42 -14.69
C ARG A 208 0.75 8.03 -15.71
N LEU A 209 -0.24 8.80 -15.26
CA LEU A 209 -1.23 9.43 -16.12
C LEU A 209 -1.19 10.95 -15.94
N PHE A 210 -1.36 11.70 -17.02
CA PHE A 210 -1.32 13.17 -17.03
C PHE A 210 -2.46 13.75 -17.86
N VAL A 211 -2.88 14.96 -17.47
CA VAL A 211 -3.72 15.82 -18.29
C VAL A 211 -2.79 16.64 -19.19
N GLY A 212 -2.81 16.41 -20.49
CA GLY A 212 -1.92 17.10 -21.43
C GLY A 212 -0.49 16.56 -21.43
N GLU A 213 0.47 17.40 -21.83
CA GLU A 213 1.89 17.05 -21.81
C GLU A 213 2.43 17.03 -20.38
N PRO A 214 3.17 16.00 -19.96
CA PRO A 214 3.54 15.83 -18.57
C PRO A 214 4.65 16.79 -18.13
N VAL A 215 4.42 17.49 -17.02
CA VAL A 215 5.46 18.26 -16.30
C VAL A 215 5.75 17.57 -14.96
N TRP A 216 6.93 16.97 -14.84
CA TRP A 216 7.33 16.19 -13.66
C TRP A 216 8.01 17.01 -12.56
N THR A 217 8.08 18.33 -12.72
CA THR A 217 8.86 19.19 -11.84
C THR A 217 8.32 19.14 -10.42
N ALA A 218 9.12 18.63 -9.49
CA ALA A 218 8.83 18.60 -8.07
C ALA A 218 9.34 19.88 -7.40
N TYR A 219 8.45 20.60 -6.71
CA TYR A 219 8.82 21.75 -5.90
C TYR A 219 8.89 21.33 -4.43
N ASN A 220 10.11 21.21 -3.93
CA ASN A 220 10.35 20.82 -2.54
C ASN A 220 9.78 21.87 -1.58
N ARG A 221 9.20 21.42 -0.46
CA ARG A 221 8.76 22.31 0.60
C ARG A 221 9.95 23.10 1.20
N PRO A 222 9.81 24.41 1.48
CA PRO A 222 8.63 25.27 1.31
C PRO A 222 8.38 25.70 -0.15
N ALA A 223 7.13 25.57 -0.58
CA ALA A 223 6.67 25.94 -1.93
C ALA A 223 5.30 26.67 -1.87
N ASP A 224 5.02 27.40 -0.78
CA ASP A 224 3.71 28.00 -0.51
C ASP A 224 3.40 29.24 -1.37
N HIS A 225 4.38 29.72 -2.15
CA HIS A 225 4.23 30.88 -3.04
C HIS A 225 3.50 30.56 -4.35
N PHE A 226 3.29 29.28 -4.69
CA PHE A 226 2.55 28.90 -5.89
C PHE A 226 1.04 29.08 -5.70
N GLU A 227 0.37 29.65 -6.70
CA GLU A 227 -1.09 29.88 -6.67
C GLU A 227 -1.88 28.58 -6.44
N VAL A 228 -1.45 27.48 -7.08
CA VAL A 228 -2.08 26.15 -6.94
C VAL A 228 -2.09 25.65 -5.49
N ARG A 229 -1.08 26.03 -4.69
CA ARG A 229 -1.04 25.69 -3.26
C ARG A 229 -2.12 26.46 -2.50
N GLY A 230 -2.29 27.75 -2.81
CA GLY A 230 -3.37 28.56 -2.25
C GLY A 230 -4.74 27.99 -2.58
N GLN A 231 -4.98 27.67 -3.86
CA GLN A 231 -6.23 27.05 -4.34
C GLN A 231 -6.50 25.70 -3.63
N TYR A 232 -5.47 24.87 -3.45
CA TYR A 232 -5.59 23.61 -2.72
C TYR A 232 -5.98 23.82 -1.26
N VAL A 233 -5.36 24.78 -0.57
CA VAL A 233 -5.68 25.11 0.83
C VAL A 233 -7.12 25.63 0.95
N GLU A 234 -7.56 26.49 0.05
CA GLU A 234 -8.96 26.97 0.02
C GLU A 234 -9.95 25.81 -0.19
N PHE A 235 -9.63 24.88 -1.10
CA PHE A 235 -10.43 23.68 -1.32
C PHE A 235 -10.57 22.82 -0.05
N LEU A 236 -9.49 22.68 0.72
CA LEU A 236 -9.51 21.93 1.99
C LEU A 236 -10.41 22.58 3.05
N VAL A 237 -10.46 23.91 3.10
CA VAL A 237 -11.34 24.65 4.03
C VAL A 237 -12.81 24.49 3.63
N GLN A 238 -13.12 24.50 2.33
CA GLN A 238 -14.50 24.37 1.83
C GLN A 238 -15.10 22.96 1.97
N THR A 239 -14.25 21.94 2.18
CA THR A 239 -14.67 20.53 2.33
C THR A 239 -14.90 20.13 3.79
N GLU A 240 -15.41 21.06 4.60
CA GLU A 240 -15.96 20.83 5.95
C GLU A 240 -17.49 20.65 5.91
#